data_AF-A0A8C9JCA3-F1
#
_entry.id   AF-A0A8C9JCA3-F1
#
_cell.length_a   1.000
_cell.length_b   1.000
_cell.length_c   1.000
_cell.angle_alpha   90.00
_cell.angle_beta   90.00
_cell.angle_gamma   90.00
#
_symmetry.space_group_name_H-M   'P 1'
#
loop_
_entity.id
_entity.type
_entity.pdbx_description
1 polymer ?
#
loop_
_entity_poly.entity_id
_entity_poly.type
_entity_poly.pdbx_seq_one_letter_code
_entity_poly.pdbx_strand_id
1 'polypeptide(L)'
;MPYLHLDHQTILRAWAVKDFAPNCPLYVQILKPENKFHIKFADHVVCEEEFKYAMLALNCICPATSTLITLLVHTSRGQEGQQSPEQWQKMYGRCSGNEVYHIVLEESTFFAEYEGKSFTYASFHAHKKFGVCLIGVRREDNKNILLNPGPRYIMNSTDICFYINITKEENSAFKNQDQQRKSNVSRSFYHGPSRLPVHSIIASMGTVAIDLQDTSCRSASGPTLSLPTEGSKEIRRPSIAPVLEVADTSSIQTCDLLSDQSEDETTPDEEISSNLEYAKGYPPYSPYIGSSPTFCHLLHEKVPFCCLRLDKSCQHNYYEDAKAYGFKNKLIIVAAETAGNGLYNFIVPLRAYYRPKKELNPIVLLLDNP
;
A
#
# COMPACT_ATOMS: atom_id res chain seq x y z
N MET A 1 -16.79 -16.90 21.51
CA MET A 1 -16.74 -15.92 22.63
C MET A 1 -15.42 -15.83 23.44
N PRO A 2 -14.23 -16.35 23.02
CA PRO A 2 -13.00 -16.14 23.82
C PRO A 2 -12.35 -14.76 23.63
N TYR A 3 -12.61 -14.06 22.52
CA TYR A 3 -11.92 -12.80 22.18
C TYR A 3 -12.35 -11.58 23.01
N LEU A 4 -13.60 -11.52 23.48
CA LEU A 4 -14.08 -10.37 24.27
C LEU A 4 -13.37 -10.27 25.63
N HIS A 5 -13.05 -11.42 26.23
CA HIS A 5 -12.35 -11.44 27.52
C HIS A 5 -10.91 -10.92 27.41
N LEU A 6 -10.28 -11.11 26.25
CA LEU A 6 -8.91 -10.68 26.01
C LEU A 6 -8.78 -9.16 25.95
N ASP A 7 -9.67 -8.48 25.23
CA ASP A 7 -9.66 -7.01 25.14
C ASP A 7 -9.87 -6.36 26.50
N HIS A 8 -10.83 -6.84 27.30
CA HIS A 8 -11.07 -6.32 28.65
C HIS A 8 -9.83 -6.46 29.54
N GLN A 9 -9.13 -7.59 29.45
CA GLN A 9 -7.89 -7.78 30.20
C GLN A 9 -6.79 -6.82 29.75
N THR A 10 -6.64 -6.59 28.45
CA THR A 10 -5.68 -5.62 27.90
C THR A 10 -5.99 -4.21 28.35
N ILE A 11 -7.28 -3.81 28.36
CA ILE A 11 -7.70 -2.50 28.86
C ILE A 11 -7.29 -2.35 30.33
N LEU A 12 -7.67 -3.29 31.20
CA LEU A 12 -7.32 -3.22 32.63
C LEU A 12 -5.81 -3.14 32.87
N ARG A 13 -5.01 -3.88 32.09
CA ARG A 13 -3.54 -3.79 32.15
C ARG A 13 -3.02 -2.42 31.72
N ALA A 14 -3.58 -1.84 30.65
CA ALA A 14 -3.19 -0.52 30.17
C ALA A 14 -3.45 0.57 31.23
N TRP A 15 -4.59 0.50 31.92
CA TRP A 15 -4.91 1.39 33.04
C TRP A 15 -3.95 1.21 34.22
N ALA A 16 -3.70 -0.04 34.64
CA ALA A 16 -2.78 -0.33 35.74
C ALA A 16 -1.36 0.20 35.48
N VAL A 17 -0.85 0.07 34.23
CA VAL A 17 0.45 0.61 33.84
C VAL A 17 0.43 2.14 33.86
N LYS A 18 -0.62 2.77 33.35
CA LYS A 18 -0.73 4.23 33.29
C LYS A 18 -0.81 4.86 34.68
N ASP A 19 -1.54 4.23 35.61
CA ASP A 19 -1.66 4.67 36.99
C ASP A 19 -0.33 4.54 37.75
N PHE A 20 0.41 3.45 37.52
CA PHE A 20 1.70 3.21 38.17
C PHE A 20 2.85 4.06 37.60
N ALA A 21 2.91 4.22 36.27
CA ALA A 21 3.99 4.90 35.57
C ALA A 21 3.44 5.82 34.46
N PRO A 22 2.92 7.02 34.80
CA PRO A 22 2.21 7.87 33.85
C PRO A 22 3.10 8.46 32.74
N ASN A 23 4.40 8.58 32.99
CA ASN A 23 5.37 9.17 32.06
C ASN A 23 5.93 8.17 31.04
N CYS A 24 5.66 6.88 31.19
CA CYS A 24 6.14 5.87 30.24
C CYS A 24 5.24 5.86 28.98
N PRO A 25 5.83 5.82 27.76
CA PRO A 25 5.07 5.73 26.54
C PRO A 25 4.37 4.36 26.47
N LEU A 26 3.06 4.38 26.22
CA LEU A 26 2.21 3.19 26.25
C LEU A 26 1.79 2.78 24.83
N TYR A 27 2.21 1.57 24.44
CA TYR A 27 1.86 0.93 23.17
C TYR A 27 0.89 -0.21 23.45
N VAL A 28 -0.29 -0.20 22.81
CA VAL A 28 -1.35 -1.17 23.08
C VAL A 28 -1.92 -1.73 21.78
N GLN A 29 -2.09 -3.04 21.73
CA GLN A 29 -2.84 -3.73 20.67
C GLN A 29 -4.21 -4.13 21.21
N ILE A 30 -5.26 -3.91 20.42
CA ILE A 30 -6.63 -4.32 20.74
C ILE A 30 -7.28 -5.03 19.56
N LEU A 31 -8.16 -5.98 19.84
CA LEU A 31 -8.79 -6.76 18.78
C LEU A 31 -9.97 -6.00 18.17
N LYS A 32 -10.97 -5.68 19.00
CA LYS A 32 -12.23 -5.08 18.54
C LYS A 32 -12.17 -3.55 18.47
N PRO A 33 -12.80 -2.94 17.45
CA PRO A 33 -12.84 -1.49 17.31
C PRO A 33 -13.61 -0.80 18.43
N GLU A 34 -14.66 -1.44 18.97
CA GLU A 34 -15.49 -0.91 20.08
C GLU A 34 -14.66 -0.56 21.32
N ASN A 35 -13.66 -1.38 21.60
CA ASN A 35 -12.88 -1.28 22.81
C ASN A 35 -11.76 -0.22 22.70
N LYS A 36 -11.46 0.24 21.48
CA LYS A 36 -10.41 1.23 21.20
C LYS A 36 -10.62 2.54 21.96
N PHE A 37 -11.87 2.94 22.18
CA PHE A 37 -12.18 4.17 22.92
C PHE A 37 -11.65 4.16 24.36
N HIS A 38 -11.65 3.00 25.03
CA HIS A 38 -11.24 2.87 26.44
C HIS A 38 -9.74 3.06 26.66
N ILE A 39 -8.92 2.95 25.60
CA ILE A 39 -7.46 3.08 25.65
C ILE A 39 -6.95 4.26 24.81
N LYS A 40 -7.82 5.23 24.49
CA LYS A 40 -7.46 6.42 23.72
C LYS A 40 -6.39 7.31 24.39
N PHE A 41 -6.18 7.13 25.69
CA PHE A 41 -5.12 7.84 26.44
C PHE A 41 -3.71 7.26 26.21
N ALA A 42 -3.59 6.06 25.63
CA ALA A 42 -2.31 5.48 25.29
C ALA A 42 -1.67 6.23 24.10
N ASP A 43 -0.35 6.30 24.06
CA ASP A 43 0.40 7.04 23.05
C ASP A 43 0.22 6.44 21.65
N HIS A 44 0.21 5.10 21.56
CA HIS A 44 0.04 4.38 20.30
C HIS A 44 -0.90 3.18 20.47
N VAL A 45 -1.96 3.13 19.68
CA VAL A 45 -2.97 2.06 19.70
C VAL A 45 -3.11 1.44 18.31
N VAL A 46 -2.96 0.11 18.22
CA VAL A 46 -3.21 -0.66 17.01
C VAL A 46 -4.46 -1.50 17.20
N CYS A 47 -5.47 -1.28 16.35
CA CYS A 47 -6.69 -2.09 16.33
C CYS A 47 -6.64 -3.11 15.19
N GLU A 48 -6.69 -4.39 15.55
CA GLU A 48 -6.50 -5.50 14.60
C GLU A 48 -7.65 -5.61 13.60
N GLU A 49 -8.91 -5.59 14.06
CA GLU A 49 -10.06 -5.69 13.16
C GLU A 49 -10.17 -4.49 12.20
N GLU A 50 -9.91 -3.26 12.66
CA GLU A 50 -9.90 -2.08 11.77
C GLU A 50 -8.90 -2.27 10.64
N PHE A 51 -7.67 -2.67 10.98
CA PHE A 51 -6.59 -2.82 10.01
C PHE A 51 -6.82 -4.01 9.07
N LYS A 52 -7.25 -5.15 9.61
CA LYS A 52 -7.57 -6.37 8.85
C LYS A 52 -8.64 -6.10 7.80
N TYR A 53 -9.78 -5.52 8.20
CA TYR A 53 -10.89 -5.29 7.28
C TYR A 53 -10.60 -4.18 6.28
N ALA A 54 -9.87 -3.13 6.67
CA ALA A 54 -9.42 -2.09 5.74
C ALA A 54 -8.49 -2.66 4.66
N MET A 55 -7.53 -3.51 5.02
CA MET A 55 -6.64 -4.17 4.06
C MET A 55 -7.39 -5.05 3.06
N LEU A 56 -8.32 -5.86 3.55
CA LEU A 56 -9.14 -6.73 2.70
C LEU A 56 -10.01 -5.92 1.74
N ALA A 57 -10.57 -4.80 2.21
CA ALA A 57 -11.34 -3.90 1.35
C ALA A 57 -10.47 -3.26 0.27
N LEU A 58 -9.29 -2.77 0.64
CA LEU A 58 -8.35 -2.17 -0.32
C LEU A 58 -7.86 -3.20 -1.35
N ASN A 59 -7.71 -4.47 -0.99
CA ASN A 59 -7.40 -5.55 -1.94
C ASN A 59 -8.48 -5.74 -3.02
N CYS A 60 -9.74 -5.37 -2.75
CA CYS A 60 -10.81 -5.38 -3.76
C CYS A 60 -10.73 -4.20 -4.74
N ILE A 61 -9.97 -3.16 -4.39
CA ILE A 61 -9.75 -1.96 -5.20
C ILE A 61 -8.45 -2.09 -5.99
N CYS A 62 -7.35 -2.33 -5.28
CA CYS A 62 -6.01 -2.46 -5.82
C CYS A 62 -5.49 -3.87 -5.51
N PRO A 63 -4.86 -4.56 -6.47
CA PRO A 63 -4.33 -5.88 -6.22
C PRO A 63 -3.22 -5.84 -5.14
N ALA A 64 -3.27 -6.81 -4.22
CA ALA A 64 -2.22 -7.09 -3.25
C ALA A 64 -1.76 -5.88 -2.37
N THR A 65 -2.63 -4.92 -2.07
CA THR A 65 -2.33 -3.81 -1.14
C THR A 65 -1.87 -4.32 0.22
N SER A 66 -2.48 -5.40 0.72
CA SER A 66 -2.03 -6.09 1.94
C SER A 66 -0.55 -6.48 1.91
N THR A 67 -0.06 -7.05 0.80
CA THR A 67 1.36 -7.40 0.63
C THR A 67 2.24 -6.17 0.63
N LEU A 68 1.85 -5.11 -0.09
CA LEU A 68 2.60 -3.85 -0.13
C LEU A 68 2.80 -3.28 1.29
N ILE A 69 1.73 -3.13 2.06
CA ILE A 69 1.80 -2.58 3.41
C ILE A 69 2.60 -3.50 4.34
N THR A 70 2.42 -4.82 4.23
CA THR A 70 3.18 -5.79 5.04
C THR A 70 4.68 -5.67 4.80
N LEU A 71 5.11 -5.58 3.54
CA LEU A 71 6.52 -5.43 3.19
C LEU A 71 7.09 -4.10 3.69
N LEU A 72 6.35 -2.99 3.59
CA LEU A 72 6.80 -1.68 4.06
C LEU A 72 6.97 -1.59 5.58
N VAL A 73 6.18 -2.35 6.34
CA VAL A 73 6.26 -2.42 7.81
C VAL A 73 7.33 -3.41 8.28
N HIS A 74 7.68 -4.40 7.45
CA HIS A 74 8.73 -5.36 7.73
C HIS A 74 10.11 -4.80 7.34
N THR A 75 10.93 -4.52 8.35
CA THR A 75 12.32 -4.08 8.15
C THR A 75 13.16 -5.20 7.53
N SER A 76 13.74 -4.96 6.35
CA SER A 76 14.62 -5.91 5.67
C SER A 76 15.73 -5.20 4.88
N ARG A 77 16.82 -5.90 4.58
CA ARG A 77 18.02 -5.30 3.94
C ARG A 77 18.01 -5.38 2.40
N GLY A 78 16.93 -5.89 1.79
CA GLY A 78 16.87 -6.11 0.34
C GLY A 78 17.86 -7.17 -0.18
N GLN A 79 18.26 -8.11 0.69
CA GLN A 79 19.13 -9.24 0.34
C GLN A 79 18.35 -10.53 0.08
N GLU A 80 17.04 -10.49 0.28
CA GLU A 80 16.13 -11.58 0.02
C GLU A 80 16.14 -11.89 -1.49
N GLY A 81 16.06 -13.16 -1.87
CA GLY A 81 16.06 -13.56 -3.27
C GLY A 81 17.42 -13.47 -3.99
N GLN A 82 18.52 -13.02 -3.37
CA GLN A 82 19.82 -12.97 -4.06
C GLN A 82 20.33 -14.36 -4.49
N GLN A 83 19.94 -15.41 -3.76
CA GLN A 83 20.32 -16.80 -4.04
C GLN A 83 19.39 -17.47 -5.06
N SER A 84 18.26 -16.85 -5.42
CA SER A 84 17.33 -17.46 -6.37
C SER A 84 17.92 -17.45 -7.78
N PRO A 85 17.65 -18.46 -8.62
CA PRO A 85 18.02 -18.41 -10.03
C PRO A 85 17.12 -17.44 -10.81
N GLU A 86 15.87 -17.27 -10.37
CA GLU A 86 14.84 -16.51 -11.08
C GLU A 86 15.00 -14.99 -10.95
N GLN A 87 14.83 -14.27 -12.07
CA GLN A 87 15.03 -12.83 -12.13
C GLN A 87 13.99 -12.04 -11.33
N TRP A 88 12.72 -12.45 -11.36
CA TRP A 88 11.65 -11.75 -10.64
C TRP A 88 11.82 -11.89 -9.13
N GLN A 89 12.28 -13.05 -8.64
CA GLN A 89 12.54 -13.29 -7.21
C GLN A 89 13.67 -12.40 -6.67
N LYS A 90 14.76 -12.24 -7.46
CA LYS A 90 15.86 -11.31 -7.12
C LYS A 90 15.36 -9.87 -7.01
N MET A 91 14.55 -9.43 -7.98
CA MET A 91 14.01 -8.07 -7.98
C MET A 91 13.01 -7.86 -6.84
N TYR A 92 12.11 -8.82 -6.62
CA TYR A 92 11.13 -8.79 -5.54
C TYR A 92 11.81 -8.70 -4.17
N GLY A 93 12.77 -9.58 -3.89
CA GLY A 93 13.49 -9.59 -2.61
C GLY A 93 14.48 -8.42 -2.44
N ARG A 94 14.86 -7.74 -3.52
CA ARG A 94 15.54 -6.43 -3.43
C ARG A 94 14.56 -5.33 -3.02
N CYS A 95 13.39 -5.28 -3.66
CA CYS A 95 12.38 -4.25 -3.43
C CYS A 95 11.59 -4.45 -2.13
N SER A 96 11.59 -5.67 -1.55
CA SER A 96 11.05 -5.93 -0.20
C SER A 96 11.84 -5.21 0.90
N GLY A 97 13.08 -4.80 0.61
CA GLY A 97 13.89 -3.96 1.49
C GLY A 97 13.49 -2.50 1.58
N ASN A 98 12.47 -2.08 0.82
CA ASN A 98 12.00 -0.70 0.91
C ASN A 98 11.27 -0.45 2.23
N GLU A 99 11.65 0.63 2.90
CA GLU A 99 11.10 1.04 4.18
C GLU A 99 10.66 2.50 4.11
N VAL A 100 9.72 2.88 4.98
CA VAL A 100 9.29 4.27 5.13
C VAL A 100 10.18 4.98 6.14
N TYR A 101 10.78 6.08 5.71
CA TYR A 101 11.59 6.96 6.55
C TYR A 101 11.00 8.37 6.58
N HIS A 102 11.50 9.18 7.53
CA HIS A 102 11.21 10.60 7.60
C HIS A 102 12.50 11.38 7.85
N ILE A 103 12.57 12.60 7.30
CA ILE A 103 13.68 13.54 7.49
C ILE A 103 13.17 14.98 7.38
N VAL A 104 13.82 15.92 8.06
CA VAL A 104 13.57 17.36 7.87
C VAL A 104 14.16 17.80 6.52
N LEU A 105 13.45 18.63 5.77
CA LEU A 105 13.84 19.00 4.41
C LEU A 105 15.23 19.66 4.35
N GLU A 106 15.52 20.59 5.27
CA GLU A 106 16.81 21.28 5.32
C GLU A 106 18.00 20.36 5.65
N GLU A 107 17.75 19.29 6.40
CA GLU A 107 18.77 18.31 6.78
C GLU A 107 19.03 17.28 5.65
N SER A 108 18.15 17.22 4.65
CA SER A 108 18.19 16.22 3.59
C SER A 108 19.08 16.63 2.43
N THR A 109 20.06 15.81 2.11
CA THR A 109 20.80 15.86 0.85
C THR A 109 19.94 15.53 -0.37
N PHE A 110 18.86 14.77 -0.19
CA PHE A 110 17.93 14.45 -1.27
C PHE A 110 17.01 15.61 -1.61
N PHE A 111 16.50 16.32 -0.59
CA PHE A 111 15.39 17.25 -0.75
C PHE A 111 15.73 18.73 -0.54
N ALA A 112 16.86 19.08 0.09
CA ALA A 112 17.21 20.47 0.38
C ALA A 112 17.27 21.37 -0.88
N GLU A 113 17.70 20.82 -2.03
CA GLU A 113 17.72 21.55 -3.31
C GLU A 113 16.32 21.96 -3.82
N TYR A 114 15.25 21.38 -3.26
CA TYR A 114 13.86 21.61 -3.67
C TYR A 114 13.07 22.48 -2.68
N GLU A 115 13.74 23.16 -1.76
CA GLU A 115 13.11 24.19 -0.93
C GLU A 115 12.43 25.25 -1.81
N GLY A 116 11.20 25.63 -1.46
CA GLY A 116 10.40 26.60 -2.24
C GLY A 116 9.85 26.04 -3.56
N LYS A 117 10.01 24.74 -3.84
CA LYS A 117 9.37 24.06 -4.97
C LYS A 117 8.12 23.32 -4.52
N SER A 118 7.28 22.97 -5.50
CA SER A 118 6.10 22.14 -5.25
C SER A 118 6.48 20.70 -4.89
N PHE A 119 5.68 20.05 -4.04
CA PHE A 119 5.86 18.64 -3.68
C PHE A 119 6.00 17.70 -4.87
N THR A 120 5.17 17.88 -5.89
CA THR A 120 5.16 17.04 -7.11
C THR A 120 6.47 17.16 -7.88
N TYR A 121 7.01 18.36 -8.00
CA TYR A 121 8.31 18.63 -8.61
C TYR A 121 9.44 17.93 -7.85
N ALA A 122 9.48 18.07 -6.53
CA ALA A 122 10.50 17.44 -5.69
C ALA A 122 10.44 15.91 -5.79
N SER A 123 9.23 15.33 -5.76
CA SER A 123 9.03 13.87 -5.86
C SER A 123 9.57 13.31 -7.19
N PHE A 124 9.27 13.95 -8.31
CA PHE A 124 9.77 13.54 -9.63
C PHE A 124 11.30 13.59 -9.71
N HIS A 125 11.90 14.70 -9.29
CA HIS A 125 13.35 14.89 -9.39
C HIS A 125 14.13 14.04 -8.38
N ALA A 126 13.60 13.82 -7.18
CA ALA A 126 14.21 12.92 -6.20
C ALA A 126 14.22 11.46 -6.69
N HIS A 127 13.12 10.98 -7.28
CA HIS A 127 13.09 9.64 -7.85
C HIS A 127 14.05 9.50 -9.04
N LYS A 128 14.11 10.52 -9.91
CA LYS A 128 15.02 10.50 -11.08
C LYS A 128 16.50 10.56 -10.69
N LYS A 129 16.86 11.34 -9.67
CA LYS A 129 18.26 11.56 -9.25
C LYS A 129 18.76 10.48 -8.29
N PHE A 130 17.92 10.05 -7.34
CA PHE A 130 18.32 9.18 -6.23
C PHE A 130 17.54 7.85 -6.17
N GLY A 131 16.46 7.69 -6.93
CA GLY A 131 15.58 6.53 -6.82
C GLY A 131 14.72 6.53 -5.55
N VAL A 132 14.56 7.69 -4.90
CA VAL A 132 13.78 7.84 -3.66
C VAL A 132 12.37 8.30 -3.98
N CYS A 133 11.36 7.66 -3.38
CA CYS A 133 9.95 7.99 -3.61
C CYS A 133 9.37 8.77 -2.43
N LEU A 134 8.95 10.01 -2.65
CA LEU A 134 8.34 10.85 -1.63
C LEU A 134 6.82 10.54 -1.52
N ILE A 135 6.33 10.28 -0.31
CA ILE A 135 4.93 9.86 -0.06
C ILE A 135 4.08 10.90 0.65
N GLY A 136 4.69 11.79 1.43
CA GLY A 136 3.93 12.78 2.19
C GLY A 136 4.81 13.78 2.93
N VAL A 137 4.18 14.78 3.52
CA VAL A 137 4.85 15.85 4.26
C VAL A 137 4.05 16.16 5.53
N ARG A 138 4.76 16.53 6.59
CA ARG A 138 4.18 17.11 7.81
C ARG A 138 4.87 18.44 8.09
N ARG A 139 4.07 19.50 8.27
CA ARG A 139 4.58 20.80 8.71
C ARG A 139 4.91 20.76 10.20
N GLU A 140 5.89 21.54 10.63
CA GLU A 140 6.24 21.66 12.05
C GLU A 140 5.04 22.10 12.91
N ASP A 141 4.28 23.10 12.43
CA ASP A 141 3.12 23.65 13.13
C ASP A 141 1.92 22.68 13.20
N ASN A 142 1.87 21.67 12.32
CA ASN A 142 0.72 20.78 12.18
C ASN A 142 1.10 19.33 12.44
N LYS A 143 0.46 18.70 13.43
CA LYS A 143 0.67 17.29 13.74
C LYS A 143 0.18 16.34 12.64
N ASN A 144 -0.68 16.81 11.73
CA ASN A 144 -1.25 15.99 10.67
C ASN A 144 -0.26 15.72 9.55
N ILE A 145 -0.14 14.46 9.17
CA ILE A 145 0.64 14.02 8.00
C ILE A 145 -0.25 14.16 6.75
N LEU A 146 0.24 14.88 5.75
CA LEU A 146 -0.42 15.03 4.46
C LEU A 146 0.16 14.01 3.48
N LEU A 147 -0.67 13.11 2.97
CA LEU A 147 -0.27 12.12 1.96
C LEU A 147 -0.47 12.71 0.57
N ASN A 148 0.58 12.67 -0.25
CA ASN A 148 0.62 13.17 -1.63
C ASN A 148 -0.09 14.53 -1.82
N PRO A 149 0.39 15.62 -1.17
CA PRO A 149 -0.19 16.92 -1.37
C PRO A 149 -0.02 17.38 -2.83
N GLY A 150 -1.05 18.06 -3.37
CA GLY A 150 -1.06 18.51 -4.75
C GLY A 150 -0.03 19.61 -5.07
N PRO A 151 0.03 20.07 -6.33
CA PRO A 151 1.05 21.03 -6.80
C PRO A 151 0.99 22.40 -6.12
N ARG A 152 -0.13 22.72 -5.46
CA ARG A 152 -0.30 23.95 -4.66
C ARG A 152 0.53 23.94 -3.36
N TYR A 153 0.95 22.76 -2.91
CA TYR A 153 1.77 22.64 -1.72
C TYR A 153 3.23 22.94 -2.05
N ILE A 154 3.74 24.00 -1.44
CA ILE A 154 5.15 24.40 -1.52
C ILE A 154 5.88 23.88 -0.28
N MET A 155 7.03 23.28 -0.50
CA MET A 155 7.87 22.69 0.53
C MET A 155 8.72 23.76 1.23
N ASN A 156 8.78 23.69 2.56
CA ASN A 156 9.56 24.57 3.42
C ASN A 156 10.76 23.83 4.04
N SER A 157 11.78 24.57 4.48
CA SER A 157 12.98 24.03 5.14
C SER A 157 12.67 23.16 6.37
N THR A 158 11.71 23.57 7.19
CA THR A 158 11.32 22.87 8.43
C THR A 158 10.33 21.73 8.23
N ASP A 159 9.89 21.48 6.99
CA ASP A 159 8.93 20.42 6.70
C ASP A 159 9.56 19.04 6.86
N ILE A 160 8.81 18.12 7.47
CA ILE A 160 9.22 16.73 7.63
C ILE A 160 8.69 15.92 6.45
N CYS A 161 9.61 15.45 5.62
CA CYS A 161 9.35 14.68 4.41
C CYS A 161 9.31 13.18 4.74
N PHE A 162 8.23 12.50 4.37
CA PHE A 162 8.12 11.04 4.45
C PHE A 162 8.42 10.43 3.08
N TYR A 163 9.35 9.49 3.02
CA TYR A 163 9.81 8.88 1.78
C TYR A 163 10.07 7.39 1.93
N ILE A 164 10.08 6.68 0.81
CA ILE A 164 10.38 5.25 0.70
C ILE A 164 11.75 5.08 0.07
N ASN A 165 12.61 4.31 0.72
CA ASN A 165 13.90 3.88 0.19
C ASN A 165 14.36 2.57 0.85
N ILE A 166 15.35 1.89 0.28
CA ILE A 166 15.94 0.68 0.85
C ILE A 166 16.79 0.99 2.10
N THR A 167 17.41 2.17 2.14
CA THR A 167 18.24 2.57 3.28
C THR A 167 17.94 3.99 3.69
N LYS A 168 17.93 4.23 5.01
CA LYS A 168 17.85 5.58 5.57
C LYS A 168 18.96 6.47 5.01
N GLU A 169 18.63 7.73 4.74
CA GLU A 169 19.53 8.71 4.08
C GLU A 169 20.86 8.87 4.83
N GLU A 170 20.79 9.03 6.16
CA GLU A 170 21.95 9.15 7.05
C GLU A 170 22.94 7.99 6.89
N ASN A 171 22.44 6.78 6.59
CA ASN A 171 23.27 5.60 6.36
C ASN A 171 23.79 5.52 4.91
N SER A 172 23.09 6.12 3.95
CA SER A 172 23.50 6.19 2.55
C SER A 172 24.66 7.16 2.32
N ALA A 173 24.75 8.23 3.11
CA ALA A 173 25.86 9.19 3.04
C ALA A 173 27.25 8.52 3.24
N PHE A 174 27.32 7.50 4.11
CA PHE A 174 28.55 6.71 4.31
C PHE A 174 28.94 5.89 3.07
N LYS A 175 27.97 5.34 2.32
CA LYS A 175 28.26 4.57 1.09
C LYS A 175 28.83 5.45 -0.02
N ASN A 176 28.38 6.71 -0.12
CA ASN A 176 28.94 7.66 -1.09
C ASN A 176 30.39 8.05 -0.73
N GLN A 177 30.71 8.18 0.56
CA GLN A 177 32.10 8.40 0.99
C GLN A 177 33.00 7.17 0.77
N ASP A 178 32.49 5.95 0.95
CA ASP A 178 33.27 4.73 0.68
C ASP A 178 33.48 4.48 -0.81
N GLN A 179 32.53 4.85 -1.68
CA GLN A 179 32.75 4.86 -3.13
C GLN A 179 33.79 5.91 -3.54
N GLN A 180 33.77 7.10 -2.94
CA GLN A 180 34.81 8.12 -3.15
C GLN A 180 36.19 7.71 -2.58
N ARG A 181 36.23 6.94 -1.49
CA ARG A 181 37.48 6.37 -0.96
C ARG A 181 38.03 5.25 -1.84
N LYS A 182 37.17 4.43 -2.44
CA LYS A 182 37.58 3.42 -3.44
C LYS A 182 38.02 4.03 -4.77
N SER A 183 37.56 5.25 -5.13
CA SER A 183 38.09 5.97 -6.30
C SER A 183 39.40 6.72 -6.04
N ASN A 184 39.86 6.83 -4.79
CA ASN A 184 41.09 7.54 -4.41
C ASN A 184 42.32 6.62 -4.22
N VAL A 185 42.26 5.36 -4.64
CA VAL A 185 43.45 4.49 -4.69
C VAL A 185 44.09 4.57 -6.08
N SER A 186 45.08 5.47 -6.18
CA SER A 186 46.18 5.54 -7.14
C SER A 186 45.85 5.53 -8.66
N ARG A 187 45.78 6.73 -9.25
CA ARG A 187 46.25 6.97 -10.63
C ARG A 187 47.38 7.98 -10.60
N SER A 188 48.60 7.48 -10.79
CA SER A 188 49.80 8.28 -11.00
C SER A 188 49.71 9.06 -12.33
N PHE A 189 50.23 10.28 -12.27
CA PHE A 189 50.26 11.34 -13.27
C PHE A 189 50.87 10.94 -14.62
N TYR A 190 50.25 11.39 -15.72
CA TYR A 190 50.91 12.09 -16.83
C TYR A 190 49.94 13.14 -17.43
N HIS A 191 50.47 14.34 -17.67
CA HIS A 191 49.78 15.54 -18.19
C HIS A 191 49.76 15.56 -19.73
N GLY A 192 48.67 16.04 -20.35
CA GLY A 192 48.67 16.46 -21.77
C GLY A 192 47.27 16.87 -22.27
N PRO A 193 47.06 18.05 -22.89
CA PRO A 193 45.77 18.74 -22.95
C PRO A 193 44.95 18.39 -24.20
N SER A 194 43.64 18.20 -24.09
CA SER A 194 42.75 18.33 -25.26
C SER A 194 41.27 18.45 -24.90
N ARG A 195 40.73 19.62 -25.26
CA ARG A 195 39.46 19.87 -25.95
C ARG A 195 38.20 19.14 -25.45
N LEU A 196 37.30 19.97 -24.92
CA LEU A 196 35.85 19.77 -25.03
C LEU A 196 35.47 19.40 -26.48
N PRO A 197 34.51 18.49 -26.68
CA PRO A 197 33.57 18.67 -27.76
C PRO A 197 32.14 18.72 -27.22
N VAL A 198 31.55 19.89 -27.43
CA VAL A 198 30.12 20.09 -27.58
C VAL A 198 29.68 19.26 -28.79
N HIS A 199 28.70 18.38 -28.64
CA HIS A 199 27.75 18.10 -29.71
C HIS A 199 26.33 18.02 -29.16
N SER A 200 25.52 18.86 -29.76
CA SER A 200 24.12 19.18 -29.52
C SER A 200 23.16 18.19 -30.21
N ILE A 201 22.12 17.80 -29.45
CA ILE A 201 20.69 17.72 -29.79
C ILE A 201 20.22 16.92 -31.06
N ILE A 202 19.19 16.09 -30.82
CA ILE A 202 18.09 15.57 -31.68
C ILE A 202 18.28 14.21 -32.40
N ALA A 203 17.53 13.20 -31.93
CA ALA A 203 16.67 12.24 -32.67
C ALA A 203 16.26 11.10 -31.69
N SER A 204 15.01 11.01 -31.22
CA SER A 204 13.84 10.37 -31.85
C SER A 204 14.06 8.92 -32.30
N MET A 205 13.25 8.02 -31.69
CA MET A 205 12.73 6.74 -32.20
C MET A 205 13.69 5.58 -32.52
N GLY A 206 13.43 4.44 -31.85
CA GLY A 206 13.63 3.10 -32.43
C GLY A 206 14.96 2.39 -32.09
N THR A 207 14.83 1.26 -31.39
CA THR A 207 15.67 0.04 -31.45
C THR A 207 17.18 0.20 -31.64
N VAL A 208 17.96 -0.13 -30.59
CA VAL A 208 19.14 -0.98 -30.78
C VAL A 208 19.42 -1.78 -29.50
N ALA A 209 19.36 -3.09 -29.66
CA ALA A 209 19.90 -4.07 -28.72
C ALA A 209 21.42 -3.93 -28.68
N ILE A 210 22.00 -3.99 -27.48
CA ILE A 210 23.44 -4.23 -27.31
C ILE A 210 23.59 -5.69 -26.93
N ASP A 211 23.91 -6.48 -27.94
CA ASP A 211 24.50 -7.80 -27.84
C ASP A 211 25.97 -7.61 -27.42
N LEU A 212 26.39 -8.21 -26.31
CA LEU A 212 27.82 -8.30 -25.98
C LEU A 212 28.17 -9.78 -25.83
N GLN A 213 28.86 -10.24 -26.87
CA GLN A 213 29.40 -11.56 -27.05
C GLN A 213 30.35 -11.95 -25.92
N ASP A 214 30.00 -13.08 -25.30
CA ASP A 214 30.83 -14.25 -25.07
C ASP A 214 32.34 -14.04 -24.84
N THR A 215 32.77 -14.29 -23.60
CA THR A 215 34.16 -14.63 -23.26
C THR A 215 34.15 -15.87 -22.37
N SER A 216 34.07 -17.04 -22.99
CA SER A 216 34.57 -18.31 -22.42
C SER A 216 36.11 -18.30 -22.54
N CYS A 217 36.97 -18.91 -21.72
CA CYS A 217 36.91 -20.06 -20.82
C CYS A 217 38.04 -19.92 -19.76
N ARG A 218 37.90 -20.60 -18.61
CA ARG A 218 38.87 -21.59 -18.08
C ARG A 218 38.32 -22.28 -16.83
N SER A 219 38.10 -23.59 -16.94
CA SER A 219 37.74 -24.51 -15.87
C SER A 219 38.98 -25.06 -15.17
N ALA A 220 38.86 -25.34 -13.87
CA ALA A 220 39.76 -26.22 -13.14
C ALA A 220 38.95 -27.03 -12.10
N SER A 221 38.81 -28.33 -12.39
CA SER A 221 38.73 -29.51 -11.51
C SER A 221 38.02 -29.44 -10.14
N GLY A 222 36.98 -30.28 -9.98
CA GLY A 222 36.42 -30.73 -8.68
C GLY A 222 37.38 -31.60 -7.85
N PRO A 223 36.93 -32.15 -6.69
CA PRO A 223 35.90 -33.22 -6.64
C PRO A 223 34.82 -32.98 -5.56
N THR A 224 33.54 -33.24 -5.86
CA THR A 224 32.79 -34.50 -5.62
C THR A 224 32.65 -34.89 -4.14
N LEU A 225 31.51 -34.56 -3.54
CA LEU A 225 30.89 -35.37 -2.48
C LEU A 225 29.38 -35.45 -2.72
N SER A 226 28.95 -36.62 -3.17
CA SER A 226 27.58 -37.06 -3.42
C SER A 226 26.86 -37.50 -2.14
N LEU A 227 25.54 -37.32 -2.11
CA LEU A 227 24.58 -37.77 -1.09
C LEU A 227 24.56 -39.30 -0.89
N PRO A 228 24.19 -39.80 0.31
CA PRO A 228 23.72 -41.17 0.47
C PRO A 228 22.20 -41.30 0.21
N THR A 229 21.86 -42.47 -0.32
CA THR A 229 20.58 -42.96 -0.84
C THR A 229 19.56 -43.34 0.26
N GLU A 230 18.28 -43.34 -0.13
CA GLU A 230 17.04 -43.54 0.64
C GLU A 230 16.94 -44.78 1.56
N GLY A 231 16.09 -44.66 2.59
CA GLY A 231 15.41 -45.81 3.20
C GLY A 231 14.64 -45.51 4.49
N SER A 232 13.35 -45.13 4.38
CA SER A 232 12.19 -45.64 5.14
C SER A 232 11.07 -44.60 5.30
N LYS A 233 9.85 -45.09 5.07
CA LYS A 233 8.58 -44.36 4.95
C LYS A 233 8.02 -44.02 6.33
N GLU A 234 7.63 -42.77 6.55
CA GLU A 234 6.43 -42.43 7.32
C GLU A 234 5.93 -41.01 7.00
N ILE A 235 4.61 -40.86 7.08
CA ILE A 235 3.73 -39.87 6.44
C ILE A 235 3.95 -38.44 6.95
N ARG A 236 4.31 -37.50 6.05
CA ARG A 236 4.08 -36.05 6.26
C ARG A 236 3.42 -35.44 5.01
N ARG A 237 2.22 -34.87 5.22
CA ARG A 237 1.41 -34.16 4.22
C ARG A 237 2.16 -32.90 3.72
N PRO A 238 2.26 -32.65 2.40
CA PRO A 238 2.62 -31.33 1.90
C PRO A 238 1.39 -30.39 1.95
N SER A 239 1.59 -29.24 2.60
CA SER A 239 0.60 -28.18 2.82
C SER A 239 0.75 -27.08 1.77
N ILE A 240 0.52 -27.38 0.49
CA ILE A 240 0.30 -26.39 -0.58
C ILE A 240 -0.48 -27.10 -1.70
N ALA A 241 -1.61 -26.52 -2.11
CA ALA A 241 -2.37 -26.95 -3.28
C ALA A 241 -1.70 -26.43 -4.57
N PRO A 242 -1.81 -27.15 -5.71
CA PRO A 242 -1.20 -26.74 -6.97
C PRO A 242 -1.85 -25.47 -7.51
N VAL A 243 -1.00 -24.54 -7.95
CA VAL A 243 -1.36 -23.27 -8.60
C VAL A 243 -1.92 -23.57 -9.99
N LEU A 244 -3.14 -23.11 -10.26
CA LEU A 244 -3.75 -23.14 -11.58
C LEU A 244 -2.98 -22.21 -12.53
N GLU A 245 -2.55 -22.77 -13.66
CA GLU A 245 -1.92 -22.07 -14.78
C GLU A 245 -2.89 -21.05 -15.38
N VAL A 246 -2.43 -19.80 -15.52
CA VAL A 246 -3.16 -18.73 -16.21
C VAL A 246 -2.75 -18.75 -17.68
N ALA A 247 -3.72 -18.98 -18.56
CA ALA A 247 -3.55 -18.88 -20.00
C ALA A 247 -3.49 -17.42 -20.46
N ASP A 248 -2.47 -17.16 -21.27
CA ASP A 248 -2.30 -16.23 -22.38
C ASP A 248 -2.75 -14.77 -22.31
N THR A 249 -1.70 -13.95 -22.43
CA THR A 249 -1.63 -12.54 -22.80
C THR A 249 -2.24 -12.25 -24.17
N SER A 250 -3.27 -11.40 -24.25
CA SER A 250 -3.48 -10.44 -25.35
C SER A 250 -4.68 -9.51 -25.09
N SER A 251 -4.42 -8.36 -24.47
CA SER A 251 -5.21 -7.11 -24.65
C SER A 251 -4.62 -5.99 -23.78
N ILE A 252 -3.35 -5.67 -24.01
CA ILE A 252 -2.79 -4.39 -23.56
C ILE A 252 -3.16 -3.38 -24.63
N GLN A 253 -4.30 -2.69 -24.46
CA GLN A 253 -4.52 -1.43 -25.14
C GLN A 253 -3.87 -0.32 -24.31
N THR A 254 -2.97 0.38 -24.99
CA THR A 254 -2.21 1.56 -24.57
C THR A 254 -3.15 2.66 -24.04
N CYS A 255 -3.10 2.94 -22.75
CA CYS A 255 -3.68 4.16 -22.18
C CYS A 255 -2.67 5.30 -22.32
N ASP A 256 -3.08 6.32 -23.07
CA ASP A 256 -2.36 7.57 -23.26
C ASP A 256 -2.25 8.31 -21.92
N LEU A 257 -1.02 8.46 -21.43
CA LEU A 257 -0.69 9.08 -20.16
C LEU A 257 -0.55 10.60 -20.31
N LEU A 258 -1.61 11.33 -20.67
CA LEU A 258 -1.69 12.80 -20.50
C LEU A 258 -3.15 13.28 -20.60
N SER A 259 -3.93 13.17 -19.53
CA SER A 259 -5.13 14.00 -19.32
C SER A 259 -5.40 14.10 -17.82
N ASP A 260 -4.66 15.02 -17.20
CA ASP A 260 -4.91 15.55 -15.87
C ASP A 260 -6.00 16.62 -16.02
N GLN A 261 -7.27 16.24 -15.84
CA GLN A 261 -8.38 17.18 -15.69
C GLN A 261 -9.29 16.70 -14.57
N SER A 262 -9.17 17.39 -13.44
CA SER A 262 -10.20 17.45 -12.43
C SER A 262 -11.43 18.14 -13.02
N GLU A 263 -12.40 17.35 -13.49
CA GLU A 263 -13.75 17.84 -13.78
C GLU A 263 -14.71 17.29 -12.73
N ASP A 264 -14.87 18.08 -11.66
CA ASP A 264 -16.06 18.06 -10.82
C ASP A 264 -17.07 18.98 -11.52
N GLU A 265 -18.31 18.49 -11.67
CA GLU A 265 -19.50 19.22 -12.12
C GLU A 265 -19.48 19.80 -13.56
N THR A 266 -19.88 18.98 -14.55
CA THR A 266 -20.87 19.27 -15.61
C THR A 266 -20.69 18.34 -16.81
N THR A 267 -21.28 17.14 -16.75
CA THR A 267 -21.70 16.47 -17.98
C THR A 267 -23.18 16.12 -17.80
N PRO A 268 -24.09 16.60 -18.68
CA PRO A 268 -25.48 16.19 -18.60
C PRO A 268 -25.54 14.70 -18.99
N ASP A 269 -26.13 13.91 -18.09
CA ASP A 269 -26.33 12.48 -18.27
C ASP A 269 -27.05 12.20 -19.60
N GLU A 270 -26.33 11.60 -20.55
CA GLU A 270 -26.98 10.84 -21.62
C GLU A 270 -27.53 9.54 -21.01
N GLU A 271 -28.79 9.65 -20.63
CA GLU A 271 -29.86 8.65 -20.60
C GLU A 271 -29.51 7.16 -20.42
N ILE A 272 -30.13 6.63 -19.35
CA ILE A 272 -30.57 5.24 -19.13
C ILE A 272 -29.58 4.37 -18.35
N SER A 273 -29.65 4.52 -17.02
CA SER A 273 -29.88 3.37 -16.14
C SER A 273 -30.36 3.76 -14.75
N SER A 274 -31.55 3.28 -14.37
CA SER A 274 -32.05 3.13 -12.99
C SER A 274 -31.61 4.22 -11.99
N ASN A 275 -32.47 5.22 -11.82
CA ASN A 275 -32.42 6.35 -10.87
C ASN A 275 -32.16 5.95 -9.41
N LEU A 276 -30.94 5.52 -9.08
CA LEU A 276 -30.43 5.61 -7.71
C LEU A 276 -29.44 6.75 -7.66
N GLU A 277 -29.98 7.95 -7.44
CA GLU A 277 -29.16 9.10 -7.15
C GLU A 277 -28.51 8.88 -5.77
N TYR A 278 -27.18 8.91 -5.71
CA TYR A 278 -26.45 8.85 -4.44
C TYR A 278 -26.20 10.25 -3.91
N ALA A 279 -26.51 10.47 -2.64
CA ALA A 279 -26.12 11.66 -1.90
C ALA A 279 -24.72 11.46 -1.31
N LYS A 280 -23.83 12.46 -1.44
CA LYS A 280 -22.53 12.42 -0.76
C LYS A 280 -22.72 12.90 0.68
N GLY A 281 -22.33 12.12 1.68
CA GLY A 281 -22.57 12.44 3.09
C GLY A 281 -21.79 11.57 4.07
N TYR A 282 -21.82 11.94 5.34
CA TYR A 282 -21.31 11.08 6.42
C TYR A 282 -22.39 10.08 6.83
N PRO A 283 -22.06 8.77 6.96
CA PRO A 283 -23.01 7.79 7.47
C PRO A 283 -23.60 8.27 8.82
N PRO A 284 -24.94 8.31 8.97
CA PRO A 284 -25.57 8.90 10.15
C PRO A 284 -25.37 8.07 11.43
N TYR A 285 -25.04 6.78 11.29
CA TYR A 285 -24.82 5.87 12.41
C TYR A 285 -23.42 5.28 12.35
N SER A 286 -22.60 5.59 13.35
CA SER A 286 -21.33 4.91 13.60
C SER A 286 -21.55 3.70 14.51
N PRO A 287 -21.11 2.49 14.14
CA PRO A 287 -21.38 1.29 14.93
C PRO A 287 -20.64 1.24 16.27
N TYR A 288 -19.57 2.02 16.43
CA TYR A 288 -18.77 2.09 17.65
C TYR A 288 -18.19 3.49 17.88
N ILE A 289 -17.85 3.79 19.13
CA ILE A 289 -17.27 5.07 19.53
C ILE A 289 -15.81 5.14 19.07
N GLY A 290 -15.41 6.24 18.44
CA GLY A 290 -14.04 6.44 17.96
C GLY A 290 -13.80 5.98 16.52
N SER A 291 -14.85 5.63 15.77
CA SER A 291 -14.77 5.46 14.32
C SER A 291 -14.41 6.79 13.64
N SER A 292 -13.50 6.76 12.67
CA SER A 292 -13.22 7.93 11.83
C SER A 292 -14.36 8.16 10.84
N PRO A 293 -15.01 9.34 10.83
CA PRO A 293 -16.06 9.64 9.86
C PRO A 293 -15.45 9.81 8.47
N THR A 294 -15.91 8.99 7.53
CA THR A 294 -15.51 9.08 6.12
C THR A 294 -16.70 9.53 5.29
N PHE A 295 -16.46 10.46 4.37
CA PHE A 295 -17.49 10.93 3.45
C PHE A 295 -17.74 9.85 2.39
N CYS A 296 -18.99 9.40 2.26
CA CYS A 296 -19.39 8.23 1.47
C CYS A 296 -20.55 8.55 0.53
N HIS A 297 -20.75 7.69 -0.46
CA HIS A 297 -21.97 7.67 -1.28
C HIS A 297 -23.10 6.98 -0.50
N LEU A 298 -24.09 7.75 -0.09
CA LEU A 298 -25.26 7.32 0.68
C LEU A 298 -26.50 7.29 -0.19
N LEU A 299 -27.48 6.50 0.22
CA LEU A 299 -28.82 6.52 -0.36
C LEU A 299 -29.61 7.67 0.28
N HIS A 300 -30.46 8.31 -0.52
CA HIS A 300 -31.36 9.38 -0.04
C HIS A 300 -32.35 8.87 1.01
N GLU A 301 -32.89 7.67 0.79
CA GLU A 301 -33.82 7.02 1.70
C GLU A 301 -33.17 5.81 2.38
N LYS A 302 -33.53 5.61 3.66
CA LYS A 302 -33.06 4.46 4.43
C LYS A 302 -33.71 3.19 3.90
N VAL A 303 -32.89 2.27 3.40
CA VAL A 303 -33.34 0.95 2.96
C VAL A 303 -33.84 0.14 4.16
N PRO A 304 -35.05 -0.46 4.08
CA PRO A 304 -35.57 -1.30 5.16
C PRO A 304 -34.79 -2.61 5.26
N PHE A 305 -34.68 -3.17 6.47
CA PHE A 305 -33.88 -4.37 6.73
C PHE A 305 -34.25 -5.59 5.87
N CYS A 306 -35.53 -5.73 5.50
CA CYS A 306 -35.99 -6.81 4.64
C CYS A 306 -35.33 -6.80 3.25
N CYS A 307 -34.98 -5.62 2.71
CA CYS A 307 -34.36 -5.48 1.40
C CYS A 307 -32.85 -5.73 1.40
N LEU A 308 -32.22 -5.81 2.58
CA LEU A 308 -30.80 -6.15 2.71
C LEU A 308 -30.57 -7.65 2.60
N ARG A 309 -31.59 -8.46 2.88
CA ARG A 309 -31.53 -9.92 2.77
C ARG A 309 -31.86 -10.35 1.35
N LEU A 310 -30.98 -11.14 0.74
CA LEU A 310 -31.18 -11.67 -0.62
C LEU A 310 -31.99 -12.97 -0.62
N ASP A 311 -31.77 -13.84 0.37
CA ASP A 311 -32.37 -15.18 0.49
C ASP A 311 -33.91 -15.21 0.56
N LYS A 312 -34.56 -14.08 0.90
CA LYS A 312 -36.03 -14.02 0.98
C LYS A 312 -36.55 -12.82 0.22
N SER A 313 -37.50 -13.08 -0.67
CA SER A 313 -38.28 -12.01 -1.30
C SER A 313 -39.08 -11.24 -0.23
N CYS A 314 -39.27 -9.94 -0.46
CA CYS A 314 -40.06 -9.06 0.39
C CYS A 314 -41.03 -8.23 -0.46
N GLN A 315 -41.94 -7.49 0.19
CA GLN A 315 -42.94 -6.68 -0.52
C GLN A 315 -42.32 -5.58 -1.40
N HIS A 316 -41.07 -5.19 -1.13
CA HIS A 316 -40.36 -4.18 -1.91
C HIS A 316 -39.54 -4.77 -3.08
N ASN A 317 -39.07 -6.01 -2.96
CA ASN A 317 -38.24 -6.69 -3.97
C ASN A 317 -38.57 -8.18 -4.00
N TYR A 318 -38.99 -8.67 -5.16
CA TYR A 318 -39.41 -10.06 -5.39
C TYR A 318 -38.27 -11.00 -5.80
N TYR A 319 -37.02 -10.53 -5.77
CA TYR A 319 -35.86 -11.29 -6.19
C TYR A 319 -35.28 -12.12 -5.04
N GLU A 320 -35.09 -13.42 -5.27
CA GLU A 320 -34.50 -14.36 -4.29
C GLU A 320 -33.01 -14.63 -4.57
N ASP A 321 -32.59 -14.49 -5.83
CA ASP A 321 -31.20 -14.69 -6.24
C ASP A 321 -30.48 -13.37 -6.48
N ALA A 322 -29.23 -13.27 -6.02
CA ALA A 322 -28.35 -12.13 -6.32
C ALA A 322 -28.20 -11.88 -7.83
N LYS A 323 -28.33 -12.92 -8.66
CA LYS A 323 -28.28 -12.81 -10.13
C LYS A 323 -29.47 -12.05 -10.69
N ALA A 324 -30.65 -12.17 -10.08
CA ALA A 324 -31.87 -11.53 -10.55
C ALA A 324 -31.85 -10.00 -10.36
N TYR A 325 -30.99 -9.49 -9.46
CA TYR A 325 -30.76 -8.05 -9.29
C TYR A 325 -30.02 -7.39 -10.47
N GLY A 326 -29.45 -8.17 -11.40
CA GLY A 326 -28.85 -7.62 -12.62
C GLY A 326 -27.71 -6.63 -12.36
N PHE A 327 -26.87 -6.90 -11.36
CA PHE A 327 -25.76 -6.02 -11.01
C PHE A 327 -24.83 -5.77 -12.21
N LYS A 328 -24.56 -4.49 -12.49
CA LYS A 328 -23.71 -4.08 -13.61
C LYS A 328 -22.23 -4.44 -13.41
N ASN A 329 -21.72 -4.17 -12.22
CA ASN A 329 -20.32 -4.35 -11.87
C ASN A 329 -20.10 -5.71 -11.19
N LYS A 330 -18.84 -6.17 -11.19
CA LYS A 330 -18.45 -7.43 -10.53
C LYS A 330 -18.80 -7.38 -9.03
N LEU A 331 -19.38 -8.45 -8.52
CA LEU A 331 -19.74 -8.57 -7.12
C LEU A 331 -18.50 -8.86 -6.25
N ILE A 332 -18.47 -8.26 -5.07
CA ILE A 332 -17.56 -8.61 -3.98
C ILE A 332 -18.35 -9.44 -2.97
N ILE A 333 -17.89 -10.65 -2.66
CA ILE A 333 -18.50 -11.52 -1.66
C ILE A 333 -17.56 -11.64 -0.47
N VAL A 334 -18.07 -11.37 0.73
CA VAL A 334 -17.32 -11.48 1.98
C VAL A 334 -17.97 -12.54 2.85
N ALA A 335 -17.22 -13.56 3.24
CA ALA A 335 -17.66 -14.57 4.19
C ALA A 335 -17.15 -14.23 5.61
N ALA A 336 -18.03 -14.24 6.59
CA ALA A 336 -17.69 -14.03 8.00
C ALA A 336 -18.63 -14.81 8.93
N GLU A 337 -18.14 -15.16 10.13
CA GLU A 337 -18.93 -15.91 11.11
C GLU A 337 -20.12 -15.10 11.67
N THR A 338 -19.93 -13.80 11.89
CA THR A 338 -20.93 -12.87 12.45
C THR A 338 -20.81 -11.48 11.83
N ALA A 339 -21.90 -10.72 11.82
CA ALA A 339 -21.91 -9.31 11.42
C ALA A 339 -21.29 -8.41 12.52
N GLY A 340 -19.96 -8.47 12.68
CA GLY A 340 -19.23 -7.64 13.65
C GLY A 340 -19.02 -6.20 13.19
N ASN A 341 -18.77 -5.30 14.14
CA ASN A 341 -18.47 -3.89 13.88
C ASN A 341 -17.21 -3.68 13.00
N GLY A 342 -16.29 -4.65 12.96
CA GLY A 342 -15.16 -4.64 12.03
C GLY A 342 -15.57 -4.60 10.54
N LEU A 343 -16.70 -5.24 10.16
CA LEU A 343 -17.18 -5.23 8.77
C LEU A 343 -17.60 -3.84 8.29
N TYR A 344 -17.97 -2.93 9.19
CA TYR A 344 -18.19 -1.53 8.83
C TYR A 344 -16.92 -0.91 8.22
N ASN A 345 -15.75 -1.22 8.79
CA ASN A 345 -14.46 -0.76 8.28
C ASN A 345 -14.04 -1.42 6.97
N PHE A 346 -14.67 -2.54 6.60
CA PHE A 346 -14.54 -3.11 5.26
C PHE A 346 -15.34 -2.30 4.22
N ILE A 347 -16.57 -1.91 4.57
CA ILE A 347 -17.50 -1.25 3.63
C ILE A 347 -17.11 0.21 3.36
N VAL A 348 -16.71 0.95 4.40
CA VAL A 348 -16.41 2.38 4.31
C VAL A 348 -15.43 2.75 3.18
N PRO A 349 -14.22 2.16 3.08
CA PRO A 349 -13.28 2.52 2.01
C PRO A 349 -13.79 2.16 0.60
N LEU A 350 -14.66 1.15 0.47
CA LEU A 350 -15.28 0.75 -0.80
C LEU A 350 -16.39 1.71 -1.26
N ARG A 351 -16.95 2.51 -0.35
CA ARG A 351 -18.06 3.44 -0.60
C ARG A 351 -17.67 4.92 -0.45
N ALA A 352 -16.37 5.20 -0.26
CA ALA A 352 -15.87 6.54 -0.04
C ALA A 352 -16.10 7.49 -1.24
N TYR A 353 -16.23 8.78 -0.98
CA TYR A 353 -16.60 9.80 -1.96
C TYR A 353 -15.61 9.94 -3.13
N TYR A 354 -14.31 9.69 -2.87
CA TYR A 354 -13.25 9.77 -3.87
C TYR A 354 -13.31 8.62 -4.88
N ARG A 355 -14.23 7.66 -4.69
CA ARG A 355 -14.52 6.58 -5.64
C ARG A 355 -15.52 7.07 -6.68
N PRO A 356 -15.27 6.87 -7.98
CA PRO A 356 -16.25 7.14 -9.03
C PRO A 356 -17.52 6.30 -8.84
N LYS A 357 -18.70 6.90 -9.00
CA LYS A 357 -20.00 6.21 -8.87
C LYS A 357 -20.12 5.00 -9.81
N LYS A 358 -19.54 5.10 -11.02
CA LYS A 358 -19.55 4.05 -12.04
C LYS A 358 -18.73 2.81 -11.65
N GLU A 359 -17.75 2.95 -10.77
CA GLU A 359 -16.85 1.87 -10.32
C GLU A 359 -17.27 1.24 -8.99
N LEU A 360 -18.46 1.57 -8.49
CA LEU A 360 -18.97 1.01 -7.25
C LEU A 360 -19.38 -0.45 -7.48
N ASN A 361 -18.65 -1.36 -6.83
CA ASN A 361 -18.96 -2.79 -6.87
C ASN A 361 -20.05 -3.14 -5.83
N PRO A 362 -21.04 -3.97 -6.15
CA PRO A 362 -21.96 -4.53 -5.16
C PRO A 362 -21.20 -5.39 -4.14
N ILE A 363 -21.64 -5.37 -2.88
CA ILE A 363 -21.03 -6.15 -1.80
C ILE A 363 -22.11 -7.07 -1.23
N VAL A 364 -21.82 -8.36 -1.16
CA VAL A 364 -22.68 -9.38 -0.56
C VAL A 364 -21.96 -9.95 0.66
N LEU A 365 -22.61 -9.89 1.82
CA LEU A 365 -22.10 -10.46 3.07
C LEU A 365 -22.72 -11.84 3.26
N LEU A 366 -21.90 -12.88 3.22
CA LEU A 366 -22.29 -14.25 3.56
C LEU A 366 -21.95 -14.50 5.03
N LEU A 367 -22.97 -14.67 5.85
CA LEU A 367 -22.85 -14.77 7.30
C LEU A 367 -23.32 -16.15 7.77
N ASP A 368 -22.51 -16.81 8.60
CA ASP A 368 -22.89 -18.10 9.19
C ASP A 368 -23.98 -17.91 10.25
N ASN A 369 -23.84 -16.84 11.05
CA ASN A 369 -24.82 -16.46 12.06
C ASN A 369 -25.53 -15.15 11.64
N PRO A 370 -26.88 -15.13 11.66
CA PRO A 370 -27.68 -14.01 11.22
C PRO A 370 -27.60 -12.77 12.14
#